data_AF-A0A6P0S434-F1
#
_entry.id   AF-A0A6P0S434-F1
#
_cell.length_a   1.000
_cell.length_b   1.000
_cell.length_c   1.000
_cell.angle_alpha   90.00
_cell.angle_beta   90.00
_cell.angle_gamma   90.00
#
_symmetry.space_group_name_H-M   'P 1'
#
loop_
_entity.id
_entity.type
_entity.pdbx_description
1 polymer ?
#
loop_
_entity_poly.entity_id
_entity_poly.type
_entity_poly.pdbx_seq_one_letter_code
_entity_poly.pdbx_strand_id
1 'polypeptide(L)'
;FLGIWEGKLRFFRENGELVLTPEEIAIQQQQRAEQQQQRAEQQQQRAEQQQQRAEQQQQRAEQQQLEKEQEQQKRLEAEAALEALLQSLRDRGINPDDLV
;
A
#
# COMPACT_ATOMS: atom_id res chain seq x y z
N PHE A 1 -8.33 -8.23 -53.19
CA PHE A 1 -8.34 -7.51 -54.49
C PHE A 1 -7.38 -6.32 -54.43
N LEU A 2 -7.01 -5.74 -55.58
CA LEU A 2 -6.09 -4.60 -55.67
C LEU A 2 -6.90 -3.36 -56.06
N GLY A 3 -6.76 -2.27 -55.30
CA GLY A 3 -7.53 -1.03 -55.50
C GLY A 3 -6.64 0.19 -55.40
N ILE A 4 -7.15 1.35 -55.81
CA ILE A 4 -6.43 2.63 -55.71
C ILE A 4 -6.91 3.36 -54.45
N TRP A 5 -5.99 3.62 -53.52
CA TRP A 5 -6.23 4.41 -52.31
C TRP A 5 -5.25 5.58 -52.28
N GLU A 6 -5.74 6.81 -52.14
CA GLU A 6 -4.93 8.04 -52.18
C GLU A 6 -3.97 8.12 -53.40
N GLY A 7 -4.44 7.68 -54.57
CA GLY A 7 -3.66 7.69 -55.80
C GLY A 7 -2.55 6.62 -55.89
N LYS A 8 -2.51 5.67 -54.95
CA LYS A 8 -1.54 4.55 -54.93
C LYS A 8 -2.23 3.19 -55.00
N LEU A 9 -1.61 2.21 -55.65
CA LEU A 9 -2.09 0.82 -55.65
C LEU A 9 -1.91 0.21 -54.26
N ARG A 10 -3.00 -0.28 -53.66
CA ARG A 10 -3.01 -0.99 -52.38
C ARG A 10 -3.86 -2.26 -52.42
N PHE A 11 -3.47 -3.23 -51.61
CA PHE A 11 -4.21 -4.48 -51.45
C PHE A 11 -5.38 -4.27 -50.50
N PHE A 12 -6.50 -4.93 -50.80
CA PHE A 12 -7.72 -4.93 -50.01
C PHE A 12 -8.19 -6.37 -49.77
N ARG A 13 -8.71 -6.62 -48.57
CA ARG A 13 -9.38 -7.86 -48.18
C ARG A 13 -10.76 -7.94 -48.82
N GLU A 14 -11.31 -9.15 -48.93
CA GLU A 14 -12.61 -9.42 -49.56
C GLU A 14 -13.78 -8.62 -48.96
N ASN A 15 -13.63 -8.16 -47.73
CA ASN A 15 -14.59 -7.33 -47.01
C ASN A 15 -14.46 -5.81 -47.25
N GLY A 16 -13.55 -5.37 -48.13
CA GLY A 16 -13.36 -3.93 -48.37
C GLY A 16 -12.27 -3.27 -47.52
N GLU A 17 -11.67 -3.98 -46.58
CA GLU A 17 -10.62 -3.41 -45.73
C GLU A 17 -9.28 -3.34 -46.44
N LEU A 18 -8.58 -2.22 -46.29
CA LEU A 18 -7.20 -2.07 -46.74
C LEU A 18 -6.29 -3.07 -46.01
N VAL A 19 -5.51 -3.85 -46.76
CA VAL A 19 -4.48 -4.73 -46.20
C VAL A 19 -3.28 -3.86 -45.84
N LEU A 20 -3.03 -3.75 -44.54
CA LEU A 20 -1.81 -3.12 -44.03
C LEU A 20 -0.59 -3.92 -44.50
N THR A 21 0.45 -3.21 -44.88
CA THR A 21 1.75 -3.83 -45.18
C THR A 21 2.33 -4.48 -43.92
N PRO A 22 3.20 -5.50 -44.05
CA PRO A 22 3.87 -6.10 -42.90
C PRO A 22 4.62 -5.07 -42.05
N GLU A 23 5.14 -4.01 -42.66
CA GLU A 23 5.79 -2.89 -41.98
C GLU A 23 4.80 -2.05 -41.15
N GLU A 24 3.64 -1.69 -41.73
CA GLU A 24 2.56 -1.01 -41.00
C GLU A 24 2.03 -1.85 -39.82
N ILE A 25 1.92 -3.17 -40.00
CA ILE A 25 1.54 -4.10 -38.92
C ILE A 25 2.61 -4.10 -37.82
N ALA A 26 3.90 -4.17 -38.19
CA ALA A 26 4.99 -4.16 -37.21
C ALA A 26 5.01 -2.86 -36.39
N ILE A 27 4.85 -1.71 -37.04
CA ILE A 27 4.75 -0.40 -36.37
C ILE A 27 3.55 -0.37 -35.41
N GLN A 28 2.38 -0.85 -35.86
CA GLN A 28 1.19 -0.88 -35.01
C GLN A 28 1.37 -1.79 -33.79
N GLN A 29 2.02 -2.94 -33.96
CA GLN A 29 2.31 -3.85 -32.84
C GLN A 29 3.32 -3.24 -31.88
N GLN A 30 4.34 -2.56 -32.38
CA GLN A 30 5.33 -1.87 -31.54
C GLN A 30 4.65 -0.78 -30.69
N GLN A 31 3.82 0.07 -31.30
CA GLN A 31 3.08 1.10 -30.57
C GLN A 31 2.15 0.50 -29.49
N ARG A 32 1.50 -0.63 -29.78
CA ARG A 32 0.68 -1.34 -28.79
C ARG A 32 1.52 -1.91 -27.65
N ALA A 33 2.69 -2.47 -27.95
CA ALA A 33 3.61 -2.98 -26.95
C ALA A 33 4.12 -1.86 -26.03
N GLU A 34 4.55 -0.74 -26.61
CA GLU A 34 4.99 0.44 -25.86
C GLU A 34 3.87 1.00 -24.98
N GLN A 35 2.64 1.10 -25.50
CA GLN A 35 1.50 1.54 -24.72
C GLN A 35 1.17 0.57 -23.57
N GLN A 36 1.30 -0.75 -23.79
CA GLN A 36 1.11 -1.73 -22.73
C GLN A 36 2.21 -1.63 -21.66
N GLN A 37 3.46 -1.43 -22.06
CA GLN A 37 4.58 -1.23 -21.12
C GLN A 37 4.34 0.00 -20.25
N GLN A 38 4.00 1.15 -20.84
CA GLN A 38 3.69 2.37 -20.08
C GLN A 38 2.54 2.16 -19.08
N ARG A 39 1.50 1.40 -19.45
CA ARG A 39 0.40 1.06 -18.54
C ARG A 39 0.86 0.15 -17.41
N ALA A 40 1.71 -0.84 -17.70
CA ALA A 40 2.27 -1.74 -16.69
C ALA A 40 3.15 -0.98 -15.70
N GLU A 41 4.03 -0.10 -16.19
CA GLU A 41 4.88 0.76 -15.35
C GLU A 41 4.05 1.68 -14.46
N GLN A 42 3.00 2.30 -15.01
CA GLN A 42 2.10 3.13 -14.21
C GLN A 42 1.36 2.32 -13.14
N GLN A 43 0.96 1.08 -13.42
CA GLN A 43 0.36 0.21 -12.41
C GLN A 43 1.36 -0.20 -11.33
N GLN A 44 2.61 -0.52 -11.70
CA GLN A 44 3.67 -0.84 -10.75
C GLN A 44 3.92 0.34 -9.80
N GLN A 45 4.08 1.56 -10.32
CA GLN A 45 4.27 2.75 -9.49
C GLN A 45 3.11 2.98 -8.50
N ARG A 46 1.87 2.73 -8.94
CA ARG A 46 0.70 2.83 -8.05
C ARG A 46 0.71 1.75 -6.97
N ALA A 47 1.09 0.52 -7.32
CA ALA A 47 1.19 -0.57 -6.36
C ALA A 47 2.29 -0.29 -5.32
N GLU A 48 3.46 0.18 -5.75
CA GLU A 48 4.56 0.58 -4.85
C GLU A 48 4.14 1.70 -3.91
N GLN A 49 3.44 2.73 -4.42
CA GLN A 49 2.92 3.80 -3.58
C GLN A 49 1.89 3.30 -2.56
N GLN A 50 1.06 2.33 -2.92
CA GLN A 50 0.11 1.73 -1.98
C GLN A 50 0.83 0.89 -0.91
N GLN A 51 1.85 0.11 -1.30
CA GLN A 51 2.66 -0.66 -0.36
C GLN A 51 3.35 0.26 0.66
N GLN A 52 4.01 1.34 0.21
CA GLN A 52 4.64 2.29 1.12
C GLN A 52 3.64 2.92 2.11
N ARG A 53 2.43 3.24 1.66
CA ARG A 53 1.37 3.76 2.55
C ARG A 53 0.91 2.72 3.55
N ALA A 54 0.75 1.47 3.14
CA ALA A 54 0.36 0.37 4.03
C ALA A 54 1.45 0.12 5.08
N GLU A 55 2.72 0.08 4.68
CA GLU A 55 3.86 -0.07 5.60
C GLU A 55 3.92 1.07 6.61
N GLN A 56 3.74 2.32 6.16
CA GLN A 56 3.70 3.46 7.08
C GLN A 56 2.54 3.38 8.07
N GLN A 57 1.37 2.91 7.65
CA GLN A 57 0.24 2.71 8.54
C GLN A 57 0.50 1.59 9.55
N GLN A 58 1.10 0.47 9.12
CA GLN A 58 1.48 -0.62 10.01
C GLN A 58 2.49 -0.15 11.07
N GLN A 59 3.52 0.59 10.68
CA GLN A 59 4.49 1.15 11.62
C GLN A 59 3.83 2.07 12.67
N ARG A 60 2.90 2.92 12.24
CA ARG A 60 2.16 3.78 13.19
C ARG A 60 1.27 2.97 14.12
N ALA A 61 0.59 1.96 13.61
CA ALA A 61 -0.25 1.08 14.42
C ALA A 61 0.59 0.31 15.45
N GLU A 62 1.75 -0.21 15.05
CA GLU A 62 2.67 -0.93 15.93
C GLU A 62 3.24 -0.01 17.01
N GLN A 63 3.61 1.23 16.66
CA GLN A 63 4.08 2.22 17.61
C GLN A 63 3.00 2.57 18.65
N GLN A 64 1.75 2.76 18.23
CA GLN A 64 0.63 2.99 19.15
C GLN A 64 0.35 1.78 20.06
N GLN A 65 0.50 0.55 19.55
CA GLN A 65 0.35 -0.65 20.38
C GLN A 65 1.43 -0.71 21.45
N LEU A 66 2.69 -0.44 21.07
CA LEU A 66 3.81 -0.39 22.00
C LEU A 66 3.61 0.68 23.09
N GLU A 67 3.16 1.88 22.71
CA GLU A 67 2.87 2.95 23.66
C GLU A 67 1.78 2.54 24.66
N LYS A 68 0.70 1.91 24.18
CA LYS A 68 -0.37 1.40 25.05
C LYS A 68 0.12 0.29 25.98
N GLU A 69 0.94 -0.62 25.47
CA GLU A 69 1.52 -1.70 26.28
C GLU A 69 2.43 -1.14 27.37
N GLN A 70 3.28 -0.16 27.04
CA GLN A 70 4.11 0.53 28.02
C GLN A 70 3.29 1.29 29.06
N GLU A 71 2.23 1.98 28.65
CA GLU A 71 1.35 2.69 29.58
C GLU A 71 0.65 1.72 30.52
N GLN A 72 0.14 0.60 30.00
CA GLN A 72 -0.44 -0.46 30.83
C GLN A 72 0.59 -1.03 31.81
N GLN A 73 1.82 -1.29 31.35
CA GLN A 73 2.86 -1.83 32.22
C GLN A 73 3.26 -0.86 33.32
N LYS A 74 3.41 0.44 33.01
CA LYS A 74 3.65 1.47 34.01
C LYS A 74 2.49 1.60 34.99
N ARG A 75 1.25 1.46 34.52
CA ARG A 75 0.07 1.50 35.38
C ARG A 75 0.06 0.32 36.34
N LEU A 76 0.33 -0.88 35.86
CA LEU A 76 0.44 -2.08 36.69
C LEU A 76 1.57 -1.96 37.71
N GLU A 77 2.74 -1.45 37.30
CA GLU A 77 3.87 -1.23 38.20
C GLU A 77 3.55 -0.18 39.27
N ALA A 78 2.90 0.93 38.90
CA ALA A 78 2.46 1.95 39.84
C ALA A 78 1.42 1.41 40.83
N GLU A 79 0.49 0.57 40.37
CA GLU A 79 -0.51 -0.08 41.22
C GLU A 79 0.14 -1.05 42.20
N ALA A 80 1.06 -1.90 41.74
CA ALA A 80 1.84 -2.81 42.60
C ALA A 80 2.72 -2.06 43.60
N ALA A 81 3.36 -0.96 43.20
CA ALA A 81 4.15 -0.12 44.09
C ALA A 81 3.29 0.55 45.17
N LEU A 82 2.08 1.00 44.80
CA LEU A 82 1.12 1.55 45.75
C LEU A 82 0.65 0.47 46.75
N GLU A 83 0.32 -0.73 46.28
CA GLU A 83 -0.04 -1.84 47.16
C GLU A 83 1.10 -2.19 48.13
N ALA A 84 2.34 -2.25 47.65
CA ALA A 84 3.51 -2.52 48.49
C ALA A 84 3.74 -1.41 49.56
N LEU A 85 3.52 -0.15 49.19
CA LEU A 85 3.57 0.98 50.12
C LEU A 85 2.47 0.88 51.18
N LEU A 86 1.23 0.61 50.77
CA LEU A 86 0.10 0.42 51.69
C LEU A 86 0.35 -0.75 52.65
N GLN A 87 0.92 -1.85 52.15
CA GLN A 87 1.29 -3.00 52.97
C GLN A 87 2.38 -2.64 53.99
N SER A 88 3.40 -1.89 53.57
CA SER A 88 4.49 -1.42 54.45
C SER A 88 3.99 -0.45 55.53
N LEU A 89 3.00 0.40 55.21
CA LEU A 89 2.35 1.29 56.19
C LEU A 89 1.52 0.51 57.21
N ARG A 90 0.78 -0.51 56.76
CA ARG A 90 0.02 -1.42 57.64
C ARG A 90 0.93 -2.18 58.59
N ASP A 91 2.06 -2.71 58.10
CA ASP A 91 3.07 -3.40 58.94
C ASP A 91 3.62 -2.49 60.05
N ARG A 92 3.75 -1.20 59.74
CA ARG A 92 4.19 -0.16 60.67
C ARG A 92 3.08 0.35 61.61
N GLY A 93 1.88 -0.23 61.55
CA GLY A 93 0.75 0.08 62.42
C GLY A 93 -0.03 1.35 62.06
N ILE A 94 0.21 1.93 60.89
CA ILE A 94 -0.51 3.11 60.39
C ILE A 94 -1.60 2.61 59.45
N ASN A 95 -2.86 2.73 59.86
CA ASN A 95 -3.98 2.36 59.00
C ASN A 95 -4.13 3.41 57.89
N PRO A 96 -4.11 3.03 56.60
CA PRO A 96 -4.24 3.98 55.50
C PRO A 96 -5.62 4.65 55.43
N ASP A 97 -6.61 4.14 56.18
CA ASP A 97 -7.96 4.72 56.34
C ASP A 97 -7.96 5.94 57.29
N ASP A 98 -6.91 6.15 58.09
CA ASP A 98 -6.76 7.27 59.04
C ASP A 98 -6.25 8.55 58.35
N LEU A 99 -5.91 8.47 57.05
CA LEU A 99 -5.33 9.54 56.23
C LEU A 99 -6.31 10.15 55.19
N VAL A 100 -7.59 9.76 55.22
CA VAL A 100 -8.68 10.29 54.38
C VAL A 100 -9.64 11.11 55.24
#